data_AF-A0A7S1CGA0-F1
#
_entry.id   AF-A0A7S1CGA0-F1
#
_cell.length_a   1.000
_cell.length_b   1.000
_cell.length_c   1.000
_cell.angle_alpha   90.00
_cell.angle_beta   90.00
_cell.angle_gamma   90.00
#
_symmetry.space_group_name_H-M   'P 1'
#
loop_
_entity.id
_entity.type
_entity.pdbx_description
1 polymer ?
#
loop_
_entity_poly.entity_id
_entity_poly.type
_entity_poly.pdbx_seq_one_letter_code
_entity_poly.pdbx_strand_id
1 'polypeptide(L)'
;TQSGLADFREAAWPSHYELWGSFVDEDCKRHLSATPWACSLANYSWPYVTSKMFFTQSESDEVVLGAHDWVPVPPSSWTAPVTAYVQDWSRNMTSALDAVIARRGDDVGVFAAACFIHTGFT
;
A
#
# COMPACT_ATOMS: atom_id res chain seq x y z
N THR A 1 12.57 4.31 17.35
CA THR A 1 11.22 4.25 16.78
C THR A 1 10.97 2.83 16.33
N GLN A 2 10.02 2.13 16.96
CA GLN A 2 9.58 0.78 16.57
C GLN A 2 8.07 0.74 16.75
N SER A 3 7.33 0.28 15.73
CA SER A 3 5.87 0.14 15.80
C SER A 3 5.43 -1.13 16.53
N GLY A 4 6.37 -1.95 17.01
CA GLY A 4 6.10 -3.29 17.55
C GLY A 4 5.69 -4.30 16.48
N LEU A 5 5.54 -3.88 15.22
CA LEU A 5 5.25 -4.73 14.07
C LEU A 5 6.53 -5.08 13.29
N ALA A 6 6.37 -5.85 12.21
CA ALA A 6 7.43 -6.15 11.25
C ALA A 6 7.97 -4.87 10.57
N ASP A 7 9.14 -4.98 9.94
CA ASP A 7 9.76 -3.86 9.23
C ASP A 7 9.17 -3.73 7.82
N PHE A 8 8.32 -2.73 7.58
CA PHE A 8 7.66 -2.56 6.29
C PHE A 8 8.44 -1.69 5.27
N ARG A 9 9.67 -1.30 5.60
CA ARG A 9 10.54 -0.56 4.66
C ARG A 9 10.89 -1.46 3.47
N GLU A 10 11.10 -0.84 2.30
CA GLU A 10 11.40 -1.55 1.06
C GLU A 10 12.53 -2.59 1.22
N ALA A 11 13.59 -2.22 1.95
CA ALA A 11 14.76 -3.07 2.18
C ALA A 11 14.48 -4.37 2.98
N ALA A 12 13.35 -4.47 3.68
CA ALA A 12 12.99 -5.64 4.48
C ALA A 12 12.16 -6.67 3.69
N TRP A 13 11.56 -6.29 2.57
CA TRP A 13 10.73 -7.21 1.79
C TRP A 13 11.45 -8.46 1.26
N PRO A 14 12.74 -8.41 0.85
CA PRO A 14 13.46 -9.63 0.49
C PRO A 14 13.49 -10.66 1.62
N SER A 15 13.77 -10.24 2.86
CA SER A 15 13.83 -11.16 4.00
C SER A 15 12.46 -11.67 4.41
N HIS A 16 11.42 -10.84 4.34
CA HIS A 16 10.04 -11.29 4.56
C HIS A 16 9.58 -12.34 3.55
N TYR A 17 9.87 -12.11 2.27
CA TYR A 17 9.55 -13.04 1.19
C TYR A 17 10.23 -14.41 1.39
N GLU A 18 11.51 -14.41 1.76
CA GLU A 18 12.26 -15.63 2.06
C GLU A 18 11.76 -16.33 3.33
N LEU A 19 11.60 -15.58 4.43
CA LEU A 19 11.20 -16.10 5.74
C LEU A 19 9.88 -16.86 5.69
N TRP A 20 8.89 -16.33 4.95
CA TRP A 20 7.57 -16.94 4.84
C TRP A 20 7.42 -17.89 3.66
N GLY A 21 8.44 -18.02 2.80
CA GLY A 21 8.32 -18.80 1.56
C GLY A 21 7.19 -18.29 0.69
N SER A 22 7.06 -16.97 0.57
CA SER A 22 5.89 -16.33 -0.03
C SER A 22 5.66 -16.77 -1.48
N PHE A 23 4.41 -17.08 -1.81
CA PHE A 23 3.95 -17.30 -3.17
C PHE A 23 3.43 -15.98 -3.75
N VAL A 24 3.78 -15.69 -5.00
CA VAL A 24 3.36 -14.49 -5.73
C VAL A 24 2.91 -14.89 -7.13
N ASP A 25 2.27 -13.97 -7.85
CA ASP A 25 1.89 -14.19 -9.25
C ASP A 25 3.09 -14.63 -10.11
N GLU A 26 2.96 -15.74 -10.83
CA GLU A 26 4.06 -16.35 -11.56
C GLU A 26 4.52 -15.52 -12.77
N ASP A 27 3.63 -14.74 -13.39
CA ASP A 27 4.01 -13.84 -14.47
C ASP A 27 4.76 -12.62 -13.95
N CYS A 28 4.32 -12.07 -12.80
CA CYS A 28 5.07 -11.02 -12.10
C CYS A 28 6.46 -11.51 -11.71
N LYS A 29 6.56 -12.69 -11.09
CA LYS A 29 7.82 -13.29 -10.65
C LYS A 29 8.77 -13.56 -11.81
N ARG A 30 8.25 -14.05 -12.95
CA ARG A 30 9.03 -14.29 -14.16
C ARG A 30 9.59 -12.97 -14.72
N HIS A 31 8.78 -11.91 -14.71
CA HIS A 31 9.19 -10.58 -15.19
C HIS A 31 10.20 -9.90 -14.25
N LEU A 32 9.98 -9.98 -12.94
CA LEU A 32 10.81 -9.41 -11.88
C LEU A 32 11.72 -10.46 -11.24
N SER A 33 12.32 -11.34 -12.04
CA SER A 33 13.09 -12.50 -11.57
C SER A 33 14.28 -12.16 -10.66
N ALA A 34 14.87 -10.97 -10.80
CA ALA A 34 15.93 -10.49 -9.92
C ALA A 34 15.42 -10.04 -8.54
N THR A 35 14.14 -9.68 -8.44
CA THR A 35 13.49 -9.12 -7.23
C THR A 35 12.06 -9.65 -7.07
N PRO A 36 11.86 -10.98 -6.96
CA PRO A 36 10.51 -11.56 -6.96
C PRO A 36 9.68 -11.13 -5.74
N TRP A 37 10.34 -10.74 -4.65
CA TRP A 37 9.72 -10.18 -3.45
C TRP A 37 8.86 -8.95 -3.75
N ALA A 38 9.20 -8.17 -4.78
CA ALA A 38 8.48 -6.95 -5.14
C ALA A 38 7.04 -7.25 -5.57
N CYS A 39 6.79 -8.45 -6.10
CA CYS A 39 5.44 -8.90 -6.45
C CYS A 39 4.50 -9.09 -5.24
N SER A 40 5.01 -9.00 -4.00
CA SER A 40 4.18 -8.92 -2.79
C SER A 40 3.49 -7.55 -2.65
N LEU A 41 3.96 -6.54 -3.39
CA LEU A 41 3.47 -5.17 -3.33
C LEU A 41 2.61 -4.86 -4.56
N ALA A 42 1.41 -4.32 -4.34
CA ALA A 42 0.42 -4.07 -5.41
C ALA A 42 0.95 -3.20 -6.56
N ASN A 43 1.85 -2.24 -6.27
CA ASN A 43 2.46 -1.39 -7.31
C ASN A 43 3.21 -2.19 -8.38
N TYR A 44 3.76 -3.36 -8.03
CA TYR A 44 4.50 -4.23 -8.94
C TYR A 44 3.62 -5.37 -9.47
N SER A 45 2.74 -5.94 -8.65
CA SER A 45 1.92 -7.10 -9.07
C SER A 45 0.67 -6.73 -9.85
N TRP A 46 0.12 -5.52 -9.71
CA TRP A 46 -1.13 -5.13 -10.35
C TRP A 46 -1.17 -5.37 -11.87
N PRO A 47 -0.12 -5.09 -12.67
CA PRO A 47 -0.11 -5.39 -14.10
C PRO A 47 -0.36 -6.87 -14.46
N TYR A 48 -0.09 -7.80 -13.55
CA TYR A 48 -0.17 -9.25 -13.79
C TYR A 48 -1.49 -9.87 -13.31
N VAL A 49 -2.24 -9.19 -12.44
CA VAL A 49 -3.53 -9.69 -11.95
C VAL A 49 -4.63 -9.61 -13.01
N THR A 50 -5.01 -10.73 -13.62
CA THR A 50 -6.00 -10.77 -14.72
C THR A 50 -7.46 -10.83 -14.27
N SER A 51 -7.71 -11.10 -12.98
CA SER A 51 -9.06 -11.15 -12.43
C SER A 51 -9.65 -9.75 -12.27
N LYS A 52 -10.97 -9.62 -12.43
CA LYS A 52 -11.68 -8.38 -12.10
C LYS A 52 -11.52 -8.09 -10.61
N MET A 53 -11.20 -6.85 -10.25
CA MET A 53 -10.92 -6.48 -8.87
C MET A 53 -11.65 -5.20 -8.47
N PHE A 54 -11.98 -5.10 -7.18
CA PHE A 54 -12.47 -3.88 -6.56
C PHE A 54 -11.53 -3.50 -5.44
N PHE A 55 -10.88 -2.34 -5.54
CA PHE A 55 -9.98 -1.83 -4.51
C PHE A 55 -10.76 -0.99 -3.52
N THR A 56 -10.50 -1.20 -2.24
CA THR A 56 -11.01 -0.36 -1.16
C THR A 56 -9.83 0.06 -0.32
N GLN A 57 -9.53 1.36 -0.31
CA GLN A 57 -8.32 1.87 0.30
C GLN A 57 -8.61 3.25 0.91
N SER A 58 -8.13 3.50 2.12
CA SER A 58 -8.10 4.86 2.65
C SER A 58 -6.91 5.58 2.03
N GLU A 59 -7.12 6.83 1.61
CA GLU A 59 -6.04 7.69 1.14
C GLU A 59 -5.01 7.99 2.25
N SER A 60 -5.39 7.79 3.52
CA SER A 60 -4.56 7.99 4.71
C SER A 60 -4.77 6.84 5.70
N ASP A 61 -4.53 5.60 5.26
CA ASP A 61 -4.75 4.40 6.09
C ASP A 61 -3.98 4.49 7.43
N GLU A 62 -4.72 4.29 8.52
CA GLU A 62 -4.22 4.47 9.88
C GLU A 62 -3.09 3.49 10.22
N VAL A 63 -3.14 2.24 9.74
CA VAL A 63 -2.11 1.23 9.99
C VAL A 63 -0.87 1.53 9.18
N VAL A 64 -1.02 1.94 7.91
CA VAL A 64 0.14 2.29 7.08
C VAL A 64 0.88 3.48 7.68
N LEU A 65 0.18 4.61 7.90
CA LEU A 65 0.82 5.80 8.42
C LEU A 65 1.31 5.61 9.86
N GLY A 66 0.50 5.04 10.75
CA GLY A 66 0.84 4.88 12.16
C GLY A 66 1.89 3.81 12.41
N ALA A 67 1.75 2.64 11.77
CA ALA A 67 2.57 1.48 12.08
C ALA A 67 3.73 1.26 11.10
N HIS A 68 3.63 1.68 9.84
CA HIS A 68 4.72 1.54 8.87
C HIS A 68 5.60 2.79 8.84
N ASP A 69 4.99 3.99 8.87
CA ASP A 69 5.70 5.28 8.77
C ASP A 69 5.85 6.04 10.10
N TRP A 70 5.37 5.44 11.20
CA TRP A 70 5.49 5.99 12.57
C TRP A 70 4.87 7.38 12.75
N VAL A 71 3.84 7.70 11.99
CA VAL A 71 3.02 8.88 12.21
C VAL A 71 2.37 8.76 13.60
N PRO A 72 2.43 9.79 14.46
CA PRO A 72 1.79 9.77 15.77
C PRO A 72 0.29 9.49 15.65
N VAL A 73 -0.26 8.59 16.47
CA VAL A 73 -1.70 8.32 16.56
C VAL A 73 -2.12 8.55 18.02
N PRO A 74 -3.22 9.27 18.30
CA PRO A 74 -4.28 9.74 17.40
C PRO A 74 -3.96 11.02 16.60
N PRO A 75 -4.74 11.36 15.54
CA PRO A 75 -4.56 12.58 14.74
C PRO A 75 -4.53 13.89 15.54
N SER A 76 -5.14 13.93 16.72
CA SER A 76 -5.07 15.08 17.63
C SER A 76 -3.66 15.38 18.16
N SER A 77 -2.71 14.46 17.98
CA SER A 77 -1.29 14.64 18.33
C SER A 77 -0.45 15.21 17.19
N TRP A 78 -1.01 15.43 16.01
CA TRP A 78 -0.26 15.86 14.83
C TRP A 78 0.22 17.30 14.94
N THR A 79 1.51 17.48 14.71
CA THR A 79 2.11 18.79 14.51
C THR A 79 1.91 19.23 13.05
N ALA A 80 2.10 20.52 12.76
CA ALA A 80 1.96 21.02 11.38
C ALA A 80 2.83 20.27 10.35
N PRO A 81 4.09 19.89 10.63
CA PRO A 81 4.88 19.04 9.72
C PRO A 81 4.28 17.65 9.49
N VAL A 82 3.73 17.02 10.53
CA VAL A 82 3.06 15.71 10.39
C VAL A 82 1.81 15.84 9.53
N THR A 83 0.99 16.87 9.78
CA THR A 83 -0.19 17.16 8.96
C THR A 83 0.18 17.37 7.49
N ALA A 84 1.25 18.12 7.21
CA ALA A 84 1.72 18.32 5.83
C ALA A 84 2.16 17.00 5.17
N TYR A 85 2.90 16.16 5.90
CA TYR A 85 3.30 14.84 5.42
C TYR A 85 2.09 13.94 5.10
N VAL A 86 1.09 13.88 6.00
CA VAL A 86 -0.13 13.09 5.75
C VAL A 86 -0.92 13.62 4.56
N GLN A 87 -0.94 14.94 4.34
CA GLN A 87 -1.57 15.54 3.16
C GLN A 87 -0.82 15.19 1.86
N ASP A 88 0.52 15.21 1.88
CA ASP A 88 1.35 14.76 0.75
C ASP A 88 1.11 13.27 0.46
N TRP A 89 1.07 12.44 1.50
CA TRP A 89 0.75 11.03 1.40
C TRP A 89 -0.61 10.80 0.75
N SER A 90 -1.65 11.50 1.22
CA SER A 90 -3.01 11.38 0.67
C SER A 90 -3.03 11.68 -0.83
N ARG A 91 -2.37 12.76 -1.27
CA ARG A 91 -2.27 13.10 -2.71
C ARG A 91 -1.55 12.02 -3.52
N ASN A 92 -0.49 11.44 -2.96
CA ASN A 92 0.26 10.38 -3.62
C ASN A 92 -0.58 9.09 -3.71
N MET A 93 -1.35 8.77 -2.67
CA MET A 93 -2.23 7.61 -2.66
C MET A 93 -3.37 7.77 -3.67
N THR A 94 -3.99 8.95 -3.75
CA THR A 94 -4.97 9.28 -4.80
C THR A 94 -4.35 9.04 -6.19
N SER A 95 -3.16 9.58 -6.44
CA SER A 95 -2.47 9.41 -7.73
C SER A 95 -2.13 7.95 -8.06
N ALA A 96 -1.78 7.15 -7.05
CA ALA A 96 -1.49 5.72 -7.22
C ALA A 96 -2.77 4.93 -7.56
N LEU A 97 -3.89 5.25 -6.92
CA LEU A 97 -5.19 4.63 -7.18
C LEU A 97 -5.78 5.07 -8.54
N ASP A 98 -5.57 6.30 -8.97
CA ASP A 98 -5.93 6.76 -10.32
C ASP A 98 -5.20 5.92 -11.39
N ALA A 99 -3.92 5.62 -11.17
CA ALA A 99 -3.15 4.76 -12.06
C ALA A 99 -3.67 3.30 -12.10
N VAL A 100 -4.30 2.82 -11.01
CA VAL A 100 -4.96 1.51 -10.98
C VAL A 100 -6.16 1.50 -11.94
N ILE A 101 -7.03 2.52 -11.86
CA ILE A 101 -8.21 2.68 -12.72
C ILE A 101 -7.80 2.82 -14.18
N ALA A 102 -6.85 3.71 -14.46
CA ALA A 102 -6.40 4.03 -15.82
C ALA A 102 -5.84 2.81 -16.58
N ARG A 103 -5.32 1.80 -15.86
CA ARG A 103 -4.72 0.59 -16.47
C ARG A 103 -5.72 -0.45 -16.95
N ARG A 104 -6.91 -0.55 -16.34
CA ARG A 104 -7.86 -1.66 -16.64
C ARG A 104 -9.30 -1.24 -16.91
N GLY A 105 -9.63 0.05 -16.84
CA GLY A 105 -10.96 0.55 -17.22
C GLY A 105 -12.07 -0.19 -16.48
N ASP A 106 -13.03 -0.76 -17.22
CA ASP A 106 -14.25 -1.39 -16.67
C ASP A 106 -14.02 -2.69 -15.88
N ASP A 107 -12.80 -3.26 -15.91
CA ASP A 107 -12.46 -4.47 -15.14
C ASP A 107 -11.97 -4.17 -13.71
N VAL A 108 -11.90 -2.88 -13.34
CA VAL A 108 -11.49 -2.45 -12.01
C VAL A 108 -12.45 -1.40 -11.42
N GLY A 109 -12.82 -1.60 -10.17
CA GLY A 109 -13.48 -0.57 -9.36
C GLY A 109 -12.55 -0.09 -8.24
N VAL A 110 -12.70 1.16 -7.82
CA VAL A 110 -11.94 1.73 -6.69
C VAL A 110 -12.88 2.55 -5.81
N PHE A 111 -12.81 2.30 -4.51
CA PHE A 111 -13.34 3.17 -3.46
C PHE A 111 -12.18 3.70 -2.62
N ALA A 112 -11.93 5.01 -2.72
CA ALA A 112 -10.84 5.69 -2.05
C ALA A 112 -11.40 6.69 -1.02
N ALA A 113 -11.36 6.35 0.27
CA ALA A 113 -11.89 7.24 1.30
C ALA A 113 -10.84 8.24 1.77
N ALA A 114 -11.16 9.54 1.70
CA ALA A 114 -10.37 10.61 2.30
C ALA A 114 -10.57 10.69 3.82
N CYS A 115 -10.36 9.57 4.52
CA CYS A 115 -10.60 9.41 5.96
C CYS A 115 -9.42 8.69 6.61
N PHE A 116 -8.95 9.16 7.76
CA PHE A 116 -7.93 8.45 8.54
C PHE A 116 -8.56 7.27 9.30
N ILE A 117 -8.64 6.12 8.63
CA ILE A 117 -9.30 4.89 9.09
C ILE A 117 -8.51 3.66 8.62
N HIS A 118 -8.79 2.50 9.23
CA HIS A 118 -8.32 1.21 8.75
C HIS A 118 -9.49 0.21 8.71
N THR A 119 -9.77 -0.41 7.57
CA THR A 119 -10.83 -1.43 7.32
C THR A 119 -12.28 -1.05 7.59
N GLY A 120 -12.57 0.05 8.31
CA GLY A 120 -13.91 0.48 8.71
C GLY A 120 -14.72 1.21 7.64
N PHE A 121 -14.70 0.73 6.39
CA PHE A 121 -15.51 1.28 5.30
C PHE A 121 -16.97 0.85 5.48
N THR A 122 -17.81 1.74 6.04
CA THR A 122 -19.24 1.49 6.35
C THR A 122 -20.13 2.58 5.79
#